data_AF-A0A1W2C6U6-F1
#
_entry.id   AF-A0A1W2C6U6-F1
#
_cell.length_a   1.000
_cell.length_b   1.000
_cell.length_c   1.000
_cell.angle_alpha   90.00
_cell.angle_beta   90.00
_cell.angle_gamma   90.00
#
_symmetry.space_group_name_H-M   'P 1'
#
loop_
_entity.id
_entity.type
_entity.pdbx_description
1 polymer ?
#
loop_
_entity_poly.entity_id
_entity_poly.type
_entity_poly.pdbx_seq_one_letter_code
_entity_poly.pdbx_strand_id
1 'polypeptide(L)'
;MIDKNDWRITNQENYLKNKELIYAHYKPYSSKWDHDHCAFCNDTFSEYGSDLHEGYCTLDHYYWICSNCFNDFKDMFKWKVVNE
;
A
#
# COMPACT_ATOMS: atom_id res chain seq x y z
N MET A 1 -8.17 -14.75 10.04
CA MET A 1 -8.26 -13.41 10.67
C MET A 1 -6.84 -13.05 11.08
N ILE A 2 -6.29 -11.97 10.54
CA ILE A 2 -4.94 -11.53 10.90
C ILE A 2 -4.94 -11.03 12.35
N ASP A 3 -3.89 -11.37 13.11
CA ASP A 3 -3.74 -10.97 14.50
C ASP A 3 -3.61 -9.45 14.61
N LYS A 4 -4.22 -8.83 15.63
CA LYS A 4 -4.07 -7.39 15.89
C LYS A 4 -2.66 -7.01 16.35
N ASN A 5 -1.85 -7.99 16.75
CA ASN A 5 -0.45 -7.85 17.13
C ASN A 5 0.50 -8.29 16.00
N ASP A 6 0.02 -8.35 14.74
CA ASP A 6 0.89 -8.58 13.58
C ASP A 6 2.01 -7.53 13.56
N TRP A 7 3.26 -7.99 13.45
CA TRP A 7 4.44 -7.13 13.54
C TRP A 7 4.51 -6.05 12.45
N ARG A 8 3.76 -6.22 11.35
CA ARG A 8 3.63 -5.22 10.27
C ARG A 8 2.78 -4.01 10.70
N ILE A 9 1.95 -4.17 11.73
CA ILE A 9 1.10 -3.10 12.28
C ILE A 9 1.92 -2.27 13.27
N THR A 10 2.06 -0.99 12.97
CA THR A 10 2.71 0.04 13.79
C THR A 10 1.76 1.22 13.99
N ASN A 11 1.89 2.29 13.22
CA ASN A 11 1.07 3.52 13.29
C ASN A 11 0.20 3.76 12.05
N GLN A 12 0.09 2.78 11.15
CA GLN A 12 -0.64 2.88 9.87
C GLN A 12 -2.10 3.30 10.08
N GLU A 13 -2.73 2.91 11.19
CA GLU A 13 -4.12 3.29 11.47
C GLU A 13 -4.34 4.81 11.44
N ASN A 14 -3.31 5.61 11.73
CA ASN A 14 -3.40 7.08 11.75
C ASN A 14 -3.56 7.69 10.36
N TYR A 15 -3.11 7.01 9.30
CA TYR A 15 -3.10 7.56 7.94
C TYR A 15 -3.77 6.67 6.88
N LEU A 16 -3.95 5.37 7.14
CA LEU A 16 -4.58 4.42 6.20
C LEU A 16 -5.97 3.96 6.61
N LYS A 17 -6.43 4.16 7.85
CA LYS A 17 -7.75 3.66 8.29
C LYS A 17 -8.90 4.40 7.59
N ASN A 18 -9.88 3.63 7.12
CA ASN A 18 -11.05 4.08 6.35
C ASN A 18 -10.70 4.82 5.04
N LYS A 19 -9.48 4.66 4.51
CA LYS A 19 -9.09 5.28 3.25
C LYS A 19 -9.71 4.57 2.05
N GLU A 20 -9.92 5.36 1.01
CA GLU A 20 -10.19 4.87 -0.33
C GLU A 20 -8.86 4.58 -1.02
N LEU A 21 -8.81 3.43 -1.68
CA LEU A 21 -7.65 2.96 -2.41
C LEU A 21 -8.03 2.67 -3.86
N ILE A 22 -7.07 2.79 -4.76
CA ILE A 22 -7.13 2.32 -6.14
C ILE A 22 -6.09 1.23 -6.34
N TYR A 23 -6.35 0.32 -7.27
CA TYR A 23 -5.33 -0.61 -7.75
C TYR A 23 -4.65 0.02 -8.96
N ALA A 24 -3.33 0.21 -8.89
CA ALA A 24 -2.58 0.94 -9.90
C ALA A 24 -1.20 0.32 -10.14
N HIS A 25 -0.66 0.56 -11.34
CA HIS A 25 0.76 0.35 -11.62
C HIS A 25 1.58 1.43 -10.95
N TYR A 26 2.69 1.03 -10.33
CA TYR A 26 3.60 1.95 -9.67
C TYR A 26 4.20 2.94 -10.67
N LYS A 27 4.18 4.21 -10.27
CA LYS A 27 4.96 5.27 -10.90
C LYS A 27 5.56 6.12 -9.80
N PRO A 28 6.82 6.56 -9.95
CA PRO A 28 7.41 7.46 -8.97
C PRO A 28 6.58 8.72 -8.80
N TYR A 29 6.33 9.10 -7.56
CA TYR A 29 5.54 10.29 -7.22
C TYR A 29 6.13 11.58 -7.82
N SER A 30 7.45 11.63 -8.01
CA SER A 30 8.14 12.71 -8.71
C SER A 30 9.42 12.20 -9.37
N SER A 31 10.01 12.99 -10.27
CA SER A 31 11.30 12.66 -10.90
C SER A 31 12.50 12.57 -9.94
N LYS A 32 12.31 12.93 -8.66
CA LYS A 32 13.33 12.81 -7.60
C LYS A 32 13.16 11.54 -6.77
N TRP A 33 12.07 10.80 -6.99
CA TRP A 33 11.79 9.54 -6.32
C TRP A 33 12.10 8.42 -7.32
N ASP A 34 12.78 7.40 -6.85
CA ASP A 34 13.16 6.23 -7.63
C ASP A 34 12.39 4.97 -7.21
N HIS A 35 11.88 4.94 -5.97
CA HIS A 35 11.07 3.86 -5.43
C HIS A 35 10.17 4.32 -4.27
N ASP A 36 9.22 3.47 -3.91
CA ASP A 36 8.39 3.55 -2.70
C ASP A 36 8.44 2.21 -1.95
N HIS A 37 7.84 2.18 -0.76
CA HIS A 37 7.73 0.97 0.03
C HIS A 37 6.29 0.67 0.41
N CYS A 38 5.95 -0.61 0.51
CA CYS A 38 4.72 -1.02 1.15
C CYS A 38 4.68 -0.50 2.60
N ALA A 39 3.61 0.19 2.97
CA ALA A 39 3.43 0.78 4.30
C ALA A 39 3.37 -0.24 5.46
N PHE A 40 3.47 -1.55 5.18
CA PHE A 40 3.31 -2.64 6.14
C PHE A 40 4.53 -3.56 6.18
N CYS A 41 4.90 -4.17 5.05
CA CYS A 41 6.04 -5.10 4.98
C CYS A 41 7.35 -4.47 4.49
N ASN A 42 7.32 -3.20 4.05
CA ASN A 42 8.46 -2.50 3.45
C ASN A 42 8.98 -3.12 2.13
N ASP A 43 8.22 -4.01 1.48
CA ASP A 43 8.53 -4.45 0.11
C ASP A 43 8.63 -3.23 -0.82
N THR A 44 9.63 -3.25 -1.70
CA THR A 44 9.92 -2.13 -2.59
C THR A 44 8.98 -2.12 -3.79
N PHE A 45 8.45 -0.93 -4.09
CA PHE A 45 7.80 -0.60 -5.35
C PHE A 45 8.74 0.22 -6.21
N SER A 46 9.01 -0.22 -7.43
CA SER A 46 9.82 0.53 -8.39
C SER A 46 9.43 0.18 -9.81
N GLU A 47 9.95 0.91 -10.80
CA GLU A 47 9.77 0.57 -12.22
C GLU A 47 10.78 -0.48 -12.72
N TYR A 48 11.62 -1.03 -11.83
CA TYR A 48 12.83 -1.76 -12.22
C TYR A 48 12.94 -3.13 -11.56
N GLY A 49 13.66 -4.03 -12.23
CA GLY A 49 14.09 -5.29 -11.64
C GLY A 49 12.95 -6.25 -11.34
N SER A 50 13.00 -6.85 -10.15
CA SER A 50 12.01 -7.82 -9.66
C SER A 50 11.17 -7.24 -8.51
N ASP A 51 11.14 -5.92 -8.38
CA ASP A 51 10.37 -5.21 -7.36
C ASP A 51 8.87 -5.28 -7.67
N LEU A 52 8.05 -4.76 -6.76
CA LEU A 52 6.62 -4.64 -7.00
C LEU A 52 6.35 -3.51 -8.01
N HIS A 53 5.61 -3.84 -9.07
CA HIS A 53 5.26 -2.89 -10.13
C HIS A 53 3.78 -2.46 -10.08
N GLU A 54 3.00 -3.04 -9.17
CA GLU A 54 1.57 -2.78 -9.02
C GLU A 54 1.12 -3.13 -7.61
N GLY A 55 0.10 -2.41 -7.15
CA GLY A 55 -0.45 -2.59 -5.83
C GLY A 55 -1.61 -1.64 -5.58
N TYR A 56 -2.01 -1.57 -4.32
CA TYR A 56 -3.04 -0.63 -3.88
C TYR A 56 -2.37 0.63 -3.38
N CYS A 57 -2.87 1.79 -3.78
CA CYS A 57 -2.41 3.06 -3.26
C CYS A 57 -3.56 3.99 -2.89
N THR A 58 -3.28 4.97 -2.05
CA THR A 58 -4.21 6.08 -1.81
C THR A 58 -4.42 6.88 -3.10
N LEU A 59 -5.55 7.59 -3.22
CA LEU A 59 -5.92 8.31 -4.46
C LEU A 59 -4.87 9.33 -4.92
N ASP A 60 -4.08 9.87 -3.99
CA ASP A 60 -2.96 10.77 -4.24
C ASP A 60 -1.66 10.05 -4.63
N HIS A 61 -1.67 8.72 -4.76
CA HIS A 61 -0.54 7.85 -5.04
C HIS A 61 0.62 7.96 -4.03
N TYR A 62 0.35 8.45 -2.81
CA TYR A 62 1.38 8.72 -1.81
C TYR A 62 1.71 7.50 -0.93
N TYR A 63 0.72 6.72 -0.53
CA TYR A 63 0.93 5.50 0.26
C TYR A 63 0.65 4.25 -0.57
N TRP A 64 1.60 3.32 -0.59
CA TRP A 64 1.50 2.06 -1.34
C TRP A 64 1.37 0.84 -0.42
N ILE A 65 0.60 -0.15 -0.88
CA ILE A 65 0.26 -1.37 -0.17
C ILE A 65 0.32 -2.53 -1.16
N CYS A 66 1.18 -3.52 -0.91
CA CYS A 66 1.26 -4.70 -1.76
C CYS A 66 -0.01 -5.55 -1.66
N SER A 67 -0.33 -6.33 -2.70
CA SER A 67 -1.54 -7.16 -2.75
C SER A 67 -1.67 -8.11 -1.55
N ASN A 68 -0.56 -8.61 -1.01
CA ASN A 68 -0.56 -9.46 0.18
C ASN A 68 -1.03 -8.69 1.42
N CYS A 69 -0.40 -7.54 1.71
CA CYS A 69 -0.78 -6.70 2.84
C CYS A 69 -2.19 -6.13 2.68
N PHE A 70 -2.61 -5.82 1.46
CA PHE A 70 -4.00 -5.40 1.20
C PHE A 70 -4.98 -6.50 1.63
N ASN A 71 -4.79 -7.73 1.18
CA ASN A 71 -5.67 -8.84 1.50
C ASN A 71 -5.70 -9.17 3.00
N ASP A 72 -4.56 -9.04 3.67
CA ASP A 72 -4.42 -9.28 5.11
C ASP A 72 -5.15 -8.22 5.95
N PHE A 73 -5.07 -6.95 5.56
CA PHE A 73 -5.48 -5.82 6.40
C PHE A 73 -6.75 -5.08 5.95
N LYS A 74 -7.32 -5.36 4.77
CA LYS A 74 -8.50 -4.66 4.22
C LYS A 74 -9.68 -4.55 5.18
N ASP A 75 -10.00 -5.64 5.89
CA ASP A 75 -11.15 -5.67 6.80
C ASP A 75 -10.85 -4.89 8.09
N MET A 76 -9.60 -4.98 8.57
CA MET A 76 -9.14 -4.28 9.78
C MET A 76 -9.09 -2.76 9.56
N PHE A 77 -8.57 -2.34 8.40
CA PHE A 77 -8.43 -0.93 8.03
C PHE A 77 -9.67 -0.35 7.38
N LYS A 78 -10.68 -1.20 7.07
CA LYS A 78 -11.93 -0.80 6.41
C LYS A 78 -11.68 -0.06 5.10
N TRP A 79 -10.71 -0.55 4.32
CA TRP A 79 -10.42 0.03 3.02
C TRP A 79 -11.56 -0.19 2.04
N LYS A 80 -11.76 0.80 1.18
CA LYS A 80 -12.66 0.71 0.04
C LYS A 80 -11.85 0.84 -1.22
N VAL A 81 -11.94 -0.16 -2.09
CA VAL A 81 -11.37 -0.06 -3.43
C VAL A 81 -12.37 0.67 -4.29
N VAL A 82 -11.96 1.81 -4.83
CA VAL A 82 -12.72 2.51 -5.86
C VAL A 82 -12.18 2.05 -7.20
N ASN A 83 -13.05 1.51 -8.05
CA ASN A 83 -12.69 1.19 -9.42
C ASN A 83 -12.79 2.48 -10.25
N GLU A 84 -11.74 2.82 -10.98
CA GLU A 84 -11.83 3.77 -12.10
C GLU A 84 -12.59 3.17 -13.28
#